data_AF-A0A4Q6G9I2-F1
#
_entry.id   AF-A0A4Q6G9I2-F1
#
_cell.length_a   1.000
_cell.length_b   1.000
_cell.length_c   1.000
_cell.angle_alpha   90.00
_cell.angle_beta   90.00
_cell.angle_gamma   90.00
#
_symmetry.space_group_name_H-M   'P 1'
#
loop_
_entity.id
_entity.type
_entity.pdbx_description
1 polymer ?
#
loop_
_entity_poly.entity_id
_entity_poly.type
_entity_poly.pdbx_seq_one_letter_code
_entity_poly.pdbx_strand_id
1 'polypeptide(L)'
;MRPSIRVLCYALSLIFVSNCKKITAEDSPLVLPTATPAEPAPGENPAAGDEKLSLTAALTTSAASTADNLSFQIDDDGQFTASGRCETGSQVTLKTQLQATDVTPAASSDLSIDCTDGQFSSDITIDKKAILSVSQTQTDGALHEAAIKVRPYCFLWMNDKVMDSKPLFGLGTAAKPYRICDENQLREMETSGVMRSSETYIELAQDLAMAQIWVPLGASDRSSNGHFRAHLDGKNFMIYMIILQDLANPWTNVGLISVLDGGSVKNIHFDGVIVSFTDAQTGSDAIEGIGIVAGTMIDSSIDNIQFFQSYINYAATASPVNFVGGVVGKATNSTLTNISGSLVVDVLSGINVGGIVGSLIDTDPNDSIQSLISNVRLFDNWSVVGYNTVGGIAGSLYGANINNSSSDSNIGVANTLNGASGGNGIVGGIVGYAQDARVARSAFINTISSDVFTSKSVGGLIGHSLRSTLSDSYFTNTQSLSADNAVGGLIGTAMNSSISRAYSSTSVNGSTDYGMSVGLSDSTTYSQVYFNSDPSVYIGDEELGRKVDGDQLTNSPNIFGGDNSQMQSSSHFVGWDFTNVWQSSPGNFPTLRAP
;
A
#
# COMPACT_ATOMS: atom_id res chain seq x y z
N MET A 1 38.58 22.87 -6.59
CA MET A 1 37.94 22.89 -5.25
C MET A 1 36.45 22.76 -5.46
N ARG A 2 35.87 21.60 -5.13
CA ARG A 2 34.43 21.29 -5.23
C ARG A 2 34.02 20.69 -3.87
N PRO A 3 32.93 21.14 -3.25
CA PRO A 3 32.10 20.32 -2.36
C PRO A 3 30.77 20.01 -3.10
N SER A 4 30.03 18.93 -2.88
CA SER A 4 30.18 17.76 -2.01
C SER A 4 29.10 16.74 -2.45
N ILE A 5 29.52 15.48 -2.61
CA ILE A 5 28.68 14.29 -2.78
C ILE A 5 28.23 13.84 -1.38
N ARG A 6 26.92 13.74 -1.12
CA ARG A 6 26.35 13.10 0.07
C ARG A 6 24.97 12.52 -0.22
N VAL A 7 24.85 11.43 -0.98
CA VAL A 7 23.71 10.48 -0.91
C VAL A 7 24.18 9.12 -1.45
N LEU A 8 24.98 8.35 -0.67
CA LEU A 8 25.16 6.90 -0.88
C LEU A 8 25.97 6.28 0.27
N CYS A 9 25.41 6.12 1.47
CA CYS A 9 26.10 5.37 2.54
C CYS A 9 25.23 4.74 3.64
N TYR A 10 23.90 4.63 3.48
CA TYR A 10 23.04 4.06 4.55
C TYR A 10 22.49 2.65 4.31
N ALA A 11 22.87 1.95 3.23
CA ALA A 11 22.27 0.65 2.88
C ALA A 11 23.12 -0.60 3.18
N LEU A 12 24.21 -0.53 3.95
CA LEU A 12 25.16 -1.67 4.04
C LEU A 12 25.80 -1.91 5.42
N SER A 13 25.07 -1.65 6.50
CA SER A 13 25.54 -2.05 7.84
C SER A 13 24.41 -2.49 8.76
N LEU A 14 23.79 -3.62 8.44
CA LEU A 14 23.16 -4.54 9.40
C LEU A 14 22.94 -5.88 8.69
N ILE A 15 23.79 -6.85 9.02
CA ILE A 15 23.67 -8.32 8.94
C ILE A 15 25.11 -8.86 8.86
N PHE A 16 25.73 -9.05 10.02
CA PHE A 16 26.92 -9.91 10.16
C PHE A 16 27.04 -10.41 11.59
N VAL A 17 26.41 -11.55 11.88
CA VAL A 17 26.80 -12.62 12.83
C VAL A 17 25.92 -13.82 12.43
N SER A 18 26.35 -15.06 12.16
CA SER A 18 27.62 -15.71 11.83
C SER A 18 27.28 -17.16 11.42
N ASN A 19 28.15 -17.78 10.61
CA ASN A 19 28.25 -19.22 10.30
C ASN A 19 27.19 -19.87 9.38
N CYS A 20 27.43 -19.79 8.06
CA CYS A 20 27.04 -20.85 7.14
C CYS A 20 28.25 -21.37 6.36
N LYS A 21 28.40 -22.69 6.40
CA LYS A 21 29.46 -23.52 5.83
C LYS A 21 29.24 -23.63 4.32
N LYS A 22 30.28 -23.39 3.52
CA LYS A 22 30.31 -23.62 2.07
C LYS A 22 29.94 -25.07 1.75
N ILE A 23 28.93 -25.28 0.91
CA ILE A 23 28.74 -26.52 0.13
C ILE A 23 28.73 -26.10 -1.34
N THR A 24 29.71 -26.59 -2.07
CA THR A 24 29.90 -26.40 -3.52
C THR A 24 29.02 -27.36 -4.30
N ALA A 25 28.52 -26.89 -5.44
CA ALA A 25 27.72 -27.64 -6.40
C ALA A 25 28.55 -28.74 -7.08
N GLU A 26 28.00 -29.97 -7.11
CA GLU A 26 28.25 -30.96 -8.16
C GLU A 26 27.13 -32.03 -8.11
N ASP A 27 26.71 -32.49 -9.30
CA ASP A 27 25.80 -33.60 -9.65
C ASP A 27 24.31 -33.32 -10.00
N SER A 28 24.13 -32.97 -11.29
CA SER A 28 23.28 -33.62 -12.32
C SER A 28 21.72 -33.67 -12.22
N PRO A 29 21.00 -33.61 -13.37
CA PRO A 29 19.59 -33.20 -13.43
C PRO A 29 18.62 -34.38 -13.24
N LEU A 30 17.57 -34.17 -12.44
CA LEU A 30 16.42 -35.07 -12.35
C LEU A 30 15.39 -34.72 -13.43
N VAL A 31 15.16 -35.70 -14.31
CA VAL A 31 14.13 -35.70 -15.37
C VAL A 31 12.75 -35.82 -14.72
N LEU A 32 11.87 -34.85 -14.97
CA LEU A 32 10.45 -34.88 -14.58
C LEU A 32 9.65 -35.75 -15.56
N PRO A 33 8.77 -36.66 -15.10
CA PRO A 33 7.82 -37.33 -15.97
C PRO A 33 6.64 -36.39 -16.30
N THR A 34 6.37 -36.24 -17.58
CA THR A 34 5.18 -35.58 -18.12
C THR A 34 3.92 -36.38 -17.78
N ALA A 35 3.03 -35.79 -16.99
CA ALA A 35 1.65 -36.21 -16.88
C ALA A 35 0.75 -34.99 -17.12
N THR A 36 0.06 -34.99 -18.26
CA THR A 36 -1.04 -34.08 -18.58
C THR A 36 -2.24 -34.36 -17.69
N PRO A 37 -2.76 -33.41 -16.91
CA PRO A 37 -4.08 -33.55 -16.29
C PRO A 37 -5.16 -33.27 -17.35
N ALA A 38 -6.15 -34.14 -17.42
CA ALA A 38 -7.36 -33.92 -18.18
C ALA A 38 -8.18 -32.78 -17.55
N GLU A 39 -8.68 -31.90 -18.40
CA GLU A 39 -9.57 -30.77 -18.12
C GLU A 39 -10.89 -31.26 -17.49
N PRO A 40 -11.33 -30.74 -16.33
CA PRO A 40 -12.68 -31.01 -15.84
C PRO A 40 -13.69 -30.09 -16.54
N ALA A 41 -14.84 -30.66 -16.92
CA ALA A 41 -15.91 -29.96 -17.61
C ALA A 41 -16.52 -28.83 -16.74
N PRO A 42 -16.99 -27.72 -17.36
CA PRO A 42 -17.58 -26.61 -16.63
C PRO A 42 -19.01 -26.94 -16.19
N GLY A 43 -19.31 -26.83 -14.90
CA GLY A 43 -20.71 -26.88 -14.44
C GLY A 43 -21.00 -27.32 -13.01
N GLU A 44 -20.02 -27.80 -12.23
CA GLU A 44 -20.25 -28.18 -10.84
C GLU A 44 -19.44 -27.28 -9.91
N ASN A 45 -20.17 -26.49 -9.11
CA ASN A 45 -19.66 -25.88 -7.89
C ASN A 45 -19.06 -27.02 -7.06
N PRO A 46 -17.77 -26.99 -6.66
CA PRO A 46 -17.27 -28.02 -5.76
C PRO A 46 -18.11 -27.91 -4.50
N ALA A 47 -18.88 -28.96 -4.22
CA ALA A 47 -19.61 -29.07 -2.98
C ALA A 47 -18.60 -28.81 -1.84
N ALA A 48 -18.95 -27.91 -0.93
CA ALA A 48 -18.31 -27.80 0.36
C ALA A 48 -18.48 -29.16 1.06
N GLY A 49 -17.54 -30.07 0.81
CA GLY A 49 -17.36 -31.26 1.60
C GLY A 49 -16.48 -30.87 2.78
N ASP A 50 -16.89 -31.29 3.99
CA ASP A 50 -16.06 -31.21 5.19
C ASP A 50 -14.77 -32.02 4.97
N GLU A 51 -13.76 -31.44 4.31
CA GLU A 51 -12.48 -32.09 4.04
C GLU A 51 -11.58 -31.99 5.27
N LYS A 52 -11.74 -32.95 6.19
CA LYS A 52 -10.87 -33.06 7.36
C LYS A 52 -9.46 -33.50 6.96
N LEU A 53 -8.46 -32.64 7.21
CA LEU A 53 -7.05 -33.01 7.01
C LEU A 53 -6.64 -34.02 8.09
N SER A 54 -6.36 -35.26 7.70
CA SER A 54 -6.03 -36.35 8.61
C SER A 54 -4.53 -36.63 8.66
N LEU A 55 -3.88 -36.37 9.80
CA LEU A 55 -2.52 -36.83 10.10
C LEU A 55 -2.58 -38.18 10.82
N THR A 56 -1.65 -39.08 10.50
CA THR A 56 -1.43 -40.32 11.27
C THR A 56 0.04 -40.37 11.72
N ALA A 57 0.28 -40.36 13.02
CA ALA A 57 1.59 -40.57 13.60
C ALA A 57 1.75 -42.06 13.97
N ALA A 58 2.75 -42.71 13.36
CA ALA A 58 3.16 -44.04 13.78
C ALA A 58 4.05 -43.92 15.03
N LEU A 59 3.65 -44.55 16.14
CA LEU A 59 4.51 -44.75 17.30
C LEU A 59 5.63 -45.71 16.88
N THR A 60 6.88 -45.25 16.85
CA THR A 60 8.01 -46.16 16.57
C THR A 60 8.19 -47.10 17.76
N THR A 61 7.59 -48.28 17.69
CA THR A 61 7.81 -49.37 18.65
C THR A 61 8.86 -50.34 18.12
N SER A 62 9.85 -50.69 18.93
CA SER A 62 10.71 -51.86 18.73
C SER A 62 10.09 -53.17 19.24
N ALA A 63 8.77 -53.21 19.47
CA ALA A 63 8.04 -54.45 19.72
C ALA A 63 6.61 -54.33 19.22
N ALA A 64 6.22 -55.24 18.33
CA ALA A 64 4.91 -55.29 17.73
C ALA A 64 3.84 -55.70 18.78
N SER A 65 3.07 -54.74 19.27
CA SER A 65 1.69 -54.96 19.76
C SER A 65 0.90 -53.65 19.86
N THR A 66 -0.12 -53.55 19.01
CA THR A 66 -1.39 -52.78 19.12
C THR A 66 -1.42 -51.25 19.21
N ALA A 67 -0.30 -50.53 19.28
CA ALA A 67 -0.29 -49.06 19.26
C ALA A 67 -0.18 -48.44 17.85
N ASP A 68 -0.87 -49.03 16.86
CA ASP A 68 -0.91 -48.48 15.50
C ASP A 68 -2.01 -47.41 15.38
N ASN A 69 -1.56 -46.20 15.02
CA ASN A 69 -2.29 -45.04 14.51
C ASN A 69 -2.93 -44.10 15.56
N LEU A 70 -2.12 -43.21 16.12
CA LEU A 70 -2.59 -41.93 16.64
C LEU A 70 -2.88 -41.02 15.44
N SER A 71 -4.12 -40.55 15.30
CA SER A 71 -4.54 -39.62 14.27
C SER A 71 -4.93 -38.27 14.86
N PHE A 72 -4.50 -37.20 14.19
CA PHE A 72 -4.97 -35.84 14.44
C PHE A 72 -5.69 -35.36 13.20
N GLN A 73 -6.93 -34.93 13.36
CA GLN A 73 -7.71 -34.27 12.32
C GLN A 73 -7.89 -32.82 12.69
N ILE A 74 -7.82 -31.93 11.70
CA ILE A 74 -8.32 -30.56 11.84
C ILE A 74 -9.47 -30.40 10.84
N ASP A 75 -10.59 -29.84 11.29
CA ASP A 75 -11.69 -29.47 10.40
C ASP A 75 -11.53 -28.05 9.86
N ASP A 76 -12.43 -27.65 8.97
CA ASP A 76 -12.45 -26.32 8.34
C ASP A 76 -12.67 -25.18 9.35
N ASP A 77 -13.12 -25.52 10.57
CA ASP A 77 -13.33 -24.61 11.68
C ASP A 77 -12.09 -24.50 12.59
N GLY A 78 -11.01 -25.22 12.28
CA GLY A 78 -9.78 -25.23 13.06
C GLY A 78 -9.88 -26.03 14.37
N GLN A 79 -10.94 -26.81 14.55
CA GLN A 79 -11.08 -27.75 15.68
C GLN A 79 -10.19 -28.97 15.46
N PHE A 80 -9.43 -29.34 16.48
CA PHE A 80 -8.56 -30.50 16.44
C PHE A 80 -9.28 -31.71 17.06
N THR A 81 -9.39 -32.80 16.33
CA THR A 81 -9.82 -34.09 16.88
C THR A 81 -8.61 -35.02 16.97
N ALA A 82 -8.26 -35.45 18.17
CA ALA A 82 -7.28 -36.53 18.37
C ALA A 82 -8.02 -37.86 18.50
N SER A 83 -7.58 -38.88 17.79
CA SER A 83 -8.16 -40.23 17.85
C SER A 83 -7.09 -41.30 17.69
N GLY A 84 -7.37 -42.53 18.12
CA GLY A 84 -6.45 -43.63 17.90
C GLY A 84 -6.89 -44.94 18.53
N ARG A 85 -6.08 -45.98 18.31
CA ARG A 85 -6.25 -47.26 19.00
C ARG A 85 -5.55 -47.26 20.34
N CYS A 86 -6.16 -47.91 21.31
CA CYS A 86 -5.63 -48.06 22.66
C CYS A 86 -6.02 -49.44 23.22
N GLU A 87 -5.39 -49.84 24.32
CA GLU A 87 -5.72 -51.11 24.99
C GLU A 87 -7.02 -50.93 25.79
N THR A 88 -8.01 -51.81 25.59
CA THR A 88 -9.30 -51.70 26.27
C THR A 88 -9.13 -51.69 27.79
N GLY A 89 -9.62 -50.64 28.45
CA GLY A 89 -9.44 -50.44 29.90
C GLY A 89 -8.17 -49.69 30.31
N SER A 90 -7.32 -49.29 29.35
CA SER A 90 -6.21 -48.34 29.60
C SER A 90 -6.71 -46.89 29.62
N GLN A 91 -5.92 -46.02 30.27
CA GLN A 91 -6.18 -44.58 30.32
C GLN A 91 -5.21 -43.87 29.38
N VAL A 92 -5.76 -43.08 28.45
CA VAL A 92 -4.98 -42.22 27.55
C VAL A 92 -4.97 -40.81 28.13
N THR A 93 -3.80 -40.18 28.21
CA THR A 93 -3.69 -38.78 28.65
C THR A 93 -3.25 -37.92 27.48
N LEU A 94 -4.14 -36.99 27.08
CA LEU A 94 -3.82 -35.90 26.17
C LEU A 94 -3.30 -34.73 27.00
N LYS A 95 -2.09 -34.27 26.72
CA LYS A 95 -1.51 -33.09 27.35
C LYS A 95 -1.46 -31.97 26.34
N THR A 96 -2.00 -30.81 26.72
CA THR A 96 -1.84 -29.58 25.97
C THR A 96 -0.92 -28.66 26.75
N GLN A 97 0.30 -28.46 26.29
CA GLN A 97 1.23 -27.49 26.88
C GLN A 97 1.25 -26.21 26.05
N LEU A 98 0.62 -25.15 26.55
CA LEU A 98 0.68 -23.84 25.92
C LEU A 98 2.09 -23.27 26.08
N GLN A 99 2.72 -22.86 24.99
CA GLN A 99 4.01 -22.18 25.01
C GLN A 99 3.85 -20.78 25.59
N ALA A 100 4.77 -20.41 26.49
CA ALA A 100 4.84 -19.07 27.03
C ALA A 100 4.99 -18.04 25.90
N THR A 101 4.29 -16.91 26.02
CA THR A 101 4.56 -15.69 25.26
C THR A 101 5.25 -14.70 26.18
N ASP A 102 5.84 -13.62 25.64
CA ASP A 102 6.53 -12.59 26.43
C ASP A 102 5.65 -11.91 27.50
N VAL A 103 4.33 -12.16 27.46
CA VAL A 103 3.33 -11.53 28.32
C VAL A 103 2.49 -12.53 29.13
N THR A 104 2.56 -13.84 28.85
CA THR A 104 1.80 -14.88 29.61
C THR A 104 2.60 -16.15 29.86
N PRO A 105 2.60 -16.71 31.10
CA PRO A 105 3.28 -17.96 31.41
C PRO A 105 2.71 -19.14 30.63
N ALA A 106 3.54 -20.15 30.38
CA ALA A 106 3.09 -21.44 29.88
C ALA A 106 2.04 -22.05 30.83
N ALA A 107 0.96 -22.59 30.28
CA ALA A 107 -0.07 -23.29 31.03
C ALA A 107 -0.30 -24.67 30.40
N SER A 108 -0.50 -25.69 31.23
CA SER A 108 -0.76 -27.06 30.77
C SER A 108 -2.11 -27.54 31.28
N SER A 109 -2.87 -28.21 30.41
CA SER A 109 -4.04 -28.99 30.81
C SER A 109 -3.90 -30.42 30.32
N ASP A 110 -4.16 -31.36 31.24
CA ASP A 110 -4.15 -32.78 30.99
C ASP A 110 -5.62 -33.24 30.92
N LEU A 111 -6.00 -33.87 29.80
CA LEU A 111 -7.30 -34.49 29.61
C LEU A 111 -7.12 -36.00 29.59
N SER A 112 -7.67 -36.67 30.60
CA SER A 112 -7.68 -38.13 30.67
C SER A 112 -8.92 -38.67 29.96
N ILE A 113 -8.71 -39.63 29.06
CA ILE A 113 -9.75 -40.27 28.26
C ILE A 113 -9.68 -41.77 28.49
N ASP A 114 -10.82 -42.36 28.81
CA ASP A 114 -10.94 -43.81 28.95
C ASP A 114 -10.98 -44.47 27.57
N CYS A 115 -10.20 -45.53 27.40
CA CYS A 115 -10.21 -46.32 26.18
C CYS A 115 -11.45 -47.23 26.14
N THR A 116 -12.43 -46.88 25.32
CA THR A 116 -13.65 -47.67 25.10
C THR A 116 -13.55 -48.47 23.79
N ASP A 117 -13.80 -49.78 23.85
CA ASP A 117 -13.77 -50.67 22.68
C ASP A 117 -12.46 -50.64 21.86
N GLY A 118 -11.34 -50.38 22.55
CA GLY A 118 -10.01 -50.35 21.94
C GLY A 118 -9.70 -49.07 21.14
N GLN A 119 -10.52 -48.02 21.31
CA GLN A 119 -10.34 -46.72 20.65
C GLN A 119 -10.56 -45.55 21.61
N PHE A 120 -9.99 -44.40 21.26
CA PHE A 120 -10.30 -43.11 21.88
C PHE A 120 -10.51 -42.05 20.80
N SER A 121 -11.32 -41.04 21.12
CA SER A 121 -11.49 -39.83 20.32
C SER A 121 -11.85 -38.68 21.24
N SER A 122 -11.24 -37.51 21.04
CA SER A 122 -11.61 -36.28 21.73
C SER A 122 -11.32 -35.07 20.87
N ASP A 123 -12.24 -34.12 20.94
CA ASP A 123 -12.03 -32.78 20.42
C ASP A 123 -11.16 -31.98 21.40
N ILE A 124 -10.28 -31.16 20.84
CA ILE A 124 -9.32 -30.33 21.55
C ILE A 124 -9.42 -28.93 20.98
N THR A 125 -9.82 -27.98 21.82
CA THR A 125 -9.77 -26.56 21.48
C THR A 125 -8.39 -26.00 21.80
N ILE A 126 -7.73 -25.38 20.81
CA ILE A 126 -6.41 -24.77 20.97
C ILE A 126 -6.51 -23.30 20.57
N ASP A 127 -6.36 -22.40 21.55
CA ASP A 127 -6.44 -20.95 21.36
C ASP A 127 -5.06 -20.27 21.39
N LYS A 128 -3.97 -20.97 21.75
CA LYS A 128 -2.59 -20.46 21.81
C LYS A 128 -1.57 -21.51 21.40
N LYS A 129 -0.36 -21.10 20.99
CA LYS A 129 0.73 -22.01 20.59
C LYS A 129 0.84 -23.13 21.62
N ALA A 130 0.70 -24.38 21.19
CA ALA A 130 0.64 -25.53 22.06
C ALA A 130 1.55 -26.66 21.57
N ILE A 131 2.01 -27.48 22.50
CA ILE A 131 2.49 -28.82 22.22
C ILE A 131 1.37 -29.75 22.67
N LEU A 132 0.80 -30.49 21.72
CA LEU A 132 -0.07 -31.61 22.03
C LEU A 132 0.82 -32.83 22.21
N SER A 133 0.81 -33.46 23.38
CA SER A 133 1.37 -34.80 23.53
C SER A 133 0.31 -35.79 23.96
N VAL A 134 0.42 -37.01 23.45
CA VAL A 134 -0.41 -38.14 23.85
C VAL A 134 0.52 -39.12 24.52
N SER A 135 0.16 -39.49 25.75
CA SER A 135 0.85 -40.53 26.48
C SER A 135 -0.12 -41.65 26.86
N GLN A 136 0.33 -42.89 26.69
CA GLN A 136 -0.40 -44.08 27.10
C GLN A 136 0.47 -44.89 28.04
N THR A 137 -0.13 -45.33 29.15
CA THR A 137 0.50 -46.30 30.06
C THR A 137 -0.13 -47.67 29.80
N GLN A 138 0.67 -48.63 29.34
CA GLN A 138 0.20 -50.00 29.10
C GLN A 138 0.01 -50.76 30.42
N THR A 139 -0.72 -51.88 30.36
CA THR A 139 -0.98 -52.74 31.54
C THR A 139 0.29 -53.32 32.19
N ASP A 140 1.42 -53.33 31.49
CA ASP A 140 2.74 -53.74 31.99
C ASP A 140 3.55 -52.59 32.65
N GLY A 141 3.01 -51.37 32.63
CA GLY A 141 3.64 -50.16 33.18
C GLY A 141 4.54 -49.40 32.21
N ALA A 142 4.65 -49.80 30.94
CA ALA A 142 5.41 -49.07 29.93
C ALA A 142 4.68 -47.77 29.51
N LEU A 143 5.40 -46.64 29.52
CA LEU A 143 4.91 -45.35 29.04
C LEU A 143 5.33 -45.14 27.58
N HIS A 144 4.35 -44.89 26.72
CA HIS A 144 4.56 -44.50 25.33
C HIS A 144 4.08 -43.07 25.13
N GLU A 145 4.89 -42.22 24.48
CA GLU A 145 4.55 -40.82 24.23
C GLU A 145 4.77 -40.44 22.75
N ALA A 146 3.84 -39.69 22.19
CA ALA A 146 3.97 -39.01 20.91
C ALA A 146 3.61 -37.53 21.10
N ALA A 147 4.32 -36.61 20.44
CA ALA A 147 4.05 -35.18 20.55
C ALA A 147 3.99 -34.51 19.17
N ILE A 148 3.05 -33.59 19.02
CA ILE A 148 2.87 -32.71 17.86
C ILE A 148 2.92 -31.27 18.36
N LYS A 149 3.75 -30.45 17.72
CA LYS A 149 3.75 -29.01 17.96
C LYS A 149 2.62 -28.42 17.12
N VAL A 150 1.67 -27.77 17.76
CA VAL A 150 0.51 -27.18 17.11
C VAL A 150 0.56 -25.68 17.34
N ARG A 151 0.71 -24.92 16.26
CA ARG A 151 0.48 -23.47 16.34
C ARG A 151 -0.98 -23.25 15.96
N PRO A 152 -1.73 -22.41 16.67
CA PRO A 152 -3.19 -22.36 16.55
C PRO A 152 -3.66 -21.75 15.23
N TYR A 153 -2.72 -21.30 14.40
CA TYR A 153 -3.04 -20.28 13.43
C TYR A 153 -2.66 -20.64 12.01
N CYS A 154 -1.73 -21.58 11.75
CA CYS A 154 -1.13 -21.66 10.41
C CYS A 154 -0.49 -23.00 9.99
N PHE A 155 0.03 -23.82 10.92
CA PHE A 155 0.85 -24.97 10.56
C PHE A 155 0.68 -26.15 11.52
N LEU A 156 0.56 -27.34 10.95
CA LEU A 156 0.75 -28.62 11.63
C LEU A 156 2.23 -29.02 11.53
N TRP A 157 2.90 -29.21 12.68
CA TRP A 157 4.30 -29.65 12.74
C TRP A 157 4.39 -31.06 13.30
N MET A 158 5.04 -31.97 12.58
CA MET A 158 5.45 -33.28 13.09
C MET A 158 6.98 -33.37 13.12
N ASN A 159 7.56 -33.71 14.28
CA ASN A 159 9.01 -33.96 14.45
C ASN A 159 9.92 -32.87 13.82
N ASP A 160 9.61 -31.60 14.10
CA ASP A 160 10.30 -30.42 13.57
C ASP A 160 10.29 -30.27 12.03
N LYS A 161 9.38 -30.96 11.34
CA LYS A 161 9.06 -30.74 9.92
C LYS A 161 7.67 -30.12 9.75
N VAL A 162 7.58 -29.10 8.89
CA VAL A 162 6.30 -28.57 8.38
C VAL A 162 5.66 -29.64 7.52
N MET A 163 4.45 -30.07 7.86
CA MET A 163 3.64 -30.93 7.01
C MET A 163 2.91 -30.01 6.01
N ASP A 164 3.12 -30.25 4.73
CA ASP A 164 2.60 -29.58 3.51
C ASP A 164 1.64 -28.37 3.69
N SER A 165 1.97 -27.23 3.05
CA SER A 165 1.33 -25.92 3.28
C SER A 165 0.00 -25.70 2.54
N LYS A 166 -0.87 -26.72 2.41
CA LYS A 166 -2.14 -26.57 1.67
C LYS A 166 -3.27 -27.28 2.42
N PRO A 167 -4.10 -26.52 3.16
CA PRO A 167 -5.19 -25.75 2.55
C PRO A 167 -5.27 -24.28 3.02
N LEU A 168 -6.10 -23.49 2.32
CA LEU A 168 -6.62 -22.23 2.86
C LEU A 168 -7.55 -22.56 4.04
N PHE A 169 -7.25 -22.06 5.23
CA PHE A 169 -8.08 -22.29 6.42
C PHE A 169 -9.22 -21.28 6.48
N GLY A 170 -10.43 -21.73 6.82
CA GLY A 170 -11.65 -20.92 6.83
C GLY A 170 -12.52 -21.18 5.60
N LEU A 171 -13.71 -20.55 5.56
CA LEU A 171 -14.70 -20.77 4.51
C LEU A 171 -14.76 -19.62 3.49
N GLY A 172 -13.87 -18.63 3.61
CA GLY A 172 -13.88 -17.42 2.77
C GLY A 172 -15.09 -16.52 2.99
N THR A 173 -15.91 -16.76 4.02
CA THR A 173 -17.09 -15.93 4.31
C THR A 173 -16.73 -14.78 5.25
N ALA A 174 -17.55 -13.74 5.32
CA ALA A 174 -17.32 -12.63 6.26
C ALA A 174 -17.23 -13.09 7.74
N ALA A 175 -17.94 -14.15 8.12
CA ALA A 175 -17.92 -14.71 9.46
C ALA A 175 -16.74 -15.66 9.71
N LYS A 176 -16.24 -16.30 8.65
CA LYS A 176 -15.14 -17.28 8.68
C LYS A 176 -14.22 -17.04 7.47
N PRO A 177 -13.44 -15.94 7.47
CA PRO A 177 -12.58 -15.57 6.36
C PRO A 177 -11.44 -16.59 6.17
N TYR A 178 -10.87 -16.65 4.97
CA TYR A 178 -9.64 -17.38 4.74
C TYR A 178 -8.49 -16.75 5.51
N ARG A 179 -7.73 -17.54 6.25
CA ARG A 179 -6.60 -17.07 7.07
C ARG A 179 -5.28 -17.29 6.37
N ILE A 180 -4.52 -16.22 6.21
CA ILE A 180 -3.22 -16.21 5.53
C ILE A 180 -2.10 -16.00 6.54
N CYS A 181 -1.13 -16.92 6.48
CA CYS A 181 0.00 -16.98 7.38
C CYS A 181 1.34 -16.99 6.67
N ASP A 182 1.38 -17.38 5.40
CA ASP A 182 2.59 -17.35 4.62
C ASP A 182 2.31 -16.97 3.16
N GLU A 183 3.41 -16.79 2.44
CA GLU A 183 3.41 -16.51 1.02
C GLU A 183 2.69 -17.58 0.19
N ASN A 184 2.80 -18.86 0.56
CA ASN A 184 2.23 -19.96 -0.22
C ASN A 184 0.70 -19.94 -0.17
N GLN A 185 0.11 -19.65 0.99
CA GLN A 185 -1.33 -19.50 1.14
C GLN A 185 -1.85 -18.30 0.36
N LEU A 186 -1.09 -17.20 0.33
CA LEU A 186 -1.44 -16.05 -0.49
C LEU A 186 -1.43 -16.40 -2.00
N ARG A 187 -0.45 -17.20 -2.45
CA ARG A 187 -0.39 -17.71 -3.84
C ARG A 187 -1.47 -18.76 -4.15
N GLU A 188 -1.88 -19.54 -3.16
CA GLU A 188 -2.96 -20.51 -3.33
C GLU A 188 -4.29 -19.83 -3.69
N MET A 189 -4.49 -18.58 -3.28
CA MET A 189 -5.69 -17.83 -3.64
C MET A 189 -5.85 -17.64 -5.15
N GLU A 190 -4.74 -17.46 -5.87
CA GLU A 190 -4.73 -17.37 -7.33
C GLU A 190 -4.98 -18.73 -7.97
N THR A 191 -4.33 -19.78 -7.45
CA THR A 191 -4.40 -21.14 -8.01
C THR A 191 -5.79 -21.77 -7.82
N SER A 192 -6.39 -21.57 -6.64
CA SER A 192 -7.76 -22.02 -6.33
C SER A 192 -8.85 -21.14 -6.93
N GLY A 193 -8.51 -19.91 -7.34
CA GLY A 193 -9.44 -18.95 -7.90
C GLY A 193 -10.34 -18.24 -6.87
N VAL A 194 -10.18 -18.49 -5.57
CA VAL A 194 -11.03 -17.87 -4.53
C VAL A 194 -10.92 -16.34 -4.52
N MET A 195 -9.78 -15.77 -4.94
CA MET A 195 -9.60 -14.33 -5.03
C MET A 195 -10.49 -13.64 -6.08
N ARG A 196 -11.11 -14.40 -6.98
CA ARG A 196 -11.91 -13.90 -8.11
C ARG A 196 -13.36 -13.58 -7.74
N SER A 197 -13.78 -13.92 -6.53
CA SER A 197 -15.15 -13.69 -6.03
C SER A 197 -15.22 -12.51 -5.06
N SER A 198 -16.23 -11.66 -5.22
CA SER A 198 -16.54 -10.56 -4.29
C SER A 198 -17.12 -11.03 -2.97
N GLU A 199 -17.55 -12.28 -2.87
CA GLU A 199 -18.06 -12.86 -1.63
C GLU A 199 -16.94 -13.48 -0.77
N THR A 200 -15.69 -13.43 -1.24
CA THR A 200 -14.53 -13.99 -0.55
C THR A 200 -13.91 -12.98 0.40
N TYR A 201 -13.72 -13.38 1.66
CA TYR A 201 -13.07 -12.61 2.71
C TYR A 201 -11.80 -13.32 3.15
N ILE A 202 -10.73 -12.55 3.29
CA ILE A 202 -9.39 -13.01 3.60
C ILE A 202 -8.85 -12.15 4.73
N GLU A 203 -8.20 -12.76 5.72
CA GLU A 203 -7.50 -12.05 6.78
C GLU A 203 -6.07 -12.54 6.97
N LEU A 204 -5.16 -11.61 7.26
CA LEU A 204 -3.83 -11.99 7.72
C LEU A 204 -3.89 -12.44 9.18
N ALA A 205 -3.17 -13.51 9.49
CA ALA A 205 -3.08 -14.07 10.84
C ALA A 205 -1.73 -13.78 11.53
N GLN A 206 -0.74 -13.28 10.78
CA GLN A 206 0.57 -12.86 11.27
C GLN A 206 1.26 -11.96 10.23
N ASP A 207 2.39 -11.37 10.61
CA ASP A 207 3.28 -10.68 9.67
C ASP A 207 3.74 -11.64 8.57
N LEU A 208 3.75 -11.13 7.34
CA LEU A 208 4.09 -11.89 6.15
C LEU A 208 5.42 -11.39 5.56
N ALA A 209 6.46 -12.20 5.69
CA ALA A 209 7.71 -12.01 4.98
C ALA A 209 7.75 -12.89 3.72
N MET A 210 7.69 -12.28 2.54
CA MET A 210 7.83 -13.00 1.27
C MET A 210 9.28 -13.47 1.11
N ALA A 211 9.48 -14.77 0.92
CA ALA A 211 10.80 -15.38 0.75
C ALA A 211 11.30 -15.30 -0.69
N GLN A 212 10.39 -15.07 -1.66
CA GLN A 212 10.70 -14.96 -3.08
C GLN A 212 10.37 -13.58 -3.65
N ILE A 213 10.83 -13.33 -4.87
CA ILE A 213 10.37 -12.18 -5.65
C ILE A 213 8.88 -12.34 -5.85
N TRP A 214 8.14 -11.34 -5.41
CA TRP A 214 6.70 -11.33 -5.48
C TRP A 214 6.23 -11.15 -6.93
N VAL A 215 5.21 -11.94 -7.30
CA VAL A 215 4.48 -11.81 -8.56
C VAL A 215 3.09 -11.30 -8.19
N PRO A 216 2.62 -10.18 -8.76
CA PRO A 216 1.32 -9.62 -8.40
C PRO A 216 0.19 -10.65 -8.57
N LEU A 217 -0.73 -10.72 -7.60
CA LEU A 217 -1.90 -11.60 -7.71
C LEU A 217 -2.72 -11.22 -8.94
N GLY A 218 -3.03 -12.20 -9.79
CA GLY A 218 -3.77 -11.98 -11.03
C GLY A 218 -2.92 -11.48 -12.19
N ALA A 219 -1.58 -11.40 -12.05
CA ALA A 219 -0.71 -11.03 -13.16
C ALA A 219 -0.63 -12.12 -14.25
N SER A 220 -0.97 -13.36 -13.93
CA SER A 220 -0.91 -14.51 -14.85
C SER A 220 -2.05 -14.50 -15.89
N ASP A 221 -3.22 -13.95 -15.52
CA ASP A 221 -4.39 -13.82 -16.38
C ASP A 221 -4.76 -12.34 -16.52
N ARG A 222 -4.38 -11.73 -17.66
CA ARG A 222 -4.63 -10.31 -17.95
C ARG A 222 -6.08 -10.02 -18.34
N SER A 223 -6.96 -11.02 -18.39
CA SER A 223 -8.39 -10.83 -18.62
C SER A 223 -9.11 -10.44 -17.33
N SER A 224 -10.37 -10.05 -17.45
CA SER A 224 -11.22 -9.78 -16.28
C SER A 224 -11.37 -10.97 -15.33
N ASN A 225 -11.09 -12.20 -15.79
CA ASN A 225 -11.14 -13.39 -14.93
C ASN A 225 -9.98 -13.46 -13.94
N GLY A 226 -8.85 -12.81 -14.23
CA GLY A 226 -7.69 -12.77 -13.34
C GLY A 226 -7.78 -11.72 -12.23
N HIS A 227 -8.78 -10.84 -12.26
CA HIS A 227 -8.89 -9.74 -11.29
C HIS A 227 -9.11 -10.25 -9.86
N PHE A 228 -8.54 -9.52 -8.91
CA PHE A 228 -8.78 -9.71 -7.49
C PHE A 228 -10.06 -8.99 -7.08
N ARG A 229 -11.08 -9.74 -6.67
CA ARG A 229 -12.39 -9.23 -6.24
C ARG A 229 -12.66 -9.42 -4.76
N ALA A 230 -11.83 -10.20 -4.08
CA ALA A 230 -12.00 -10.52 -2.67
C ALA A 230 -11.74 -9.31 -1.74
N HIS A 231 -12.02 -9.51 -0.46
CA HIS A 231 -11.78 -8.55 0.62
C HIS A 231 -10.60 -9.01 1.49
N LEU A 232 -9.47 -8.30 1.44
CA LEU A 232 -8.28 -8.57 2.24
C LEU A 232 -8.20 -7.62 3.45
N ASP A 233 -8.26 -8.18 4.65
CA ASP A 233 -8.04 -7.47 5.92
C ASP A 233 -6.71 -7.88 6.55
N GLY A 234 -5.75 -6.98 6.57
CA GLY A 234 -4.44 -7.19 7.15
C GLY A 234 -4.41 -7.32 8.67
N LYS A 235 -5.49 -6.97 9.39
CA LYS A 235 -5.53 -6.96 10.86
C LYS A 235 -4.38 -6.18 11.52
N ASN A 236 -3.82 -5.20 10.80
CA ASN A 236 -2.63 -4.41 11.14
C ASN A 236 -1.31 -5.21 11.19
N PHE A 237 -1.29 -6.40 10.59
CA PHE A 237 -0.05 -7.14 10.36
C PHE A 237 0.79 -6.50 9.25
N MET A 238 2.08 -6.79 9.30
CA MET A 238 3.06 -6.28 8.37
C MET A 238 3.21 -7.17 7.13
N ILE A 239 3.41 -6.56 5.97
CA ILE A 239 3.85 -7.25 4.76
C ILE A 239 5.23 -6.72 4.35
N TYR A 240 6.16 -7.64 4.20
CA TYR A 240 7.49 -7.42 3.62
C TYR A 240 7.54 -8.11 2.27
N MET A 241 7.77 -7.35 1.20
CA MET A 241 7.88 -7.91 -0.15
C MET A 241 8.86 -7.16 -1.05
N ILE A 242 9.43 -7.89 -1.99
CA ILE A 242 10.26 -7.34 -3.06
C ILE A 242 9.61 -7.73 -4.40
N ILE A 243 9.34 -6.73 -5.23
CA ILE A 243 8.90 -6.90 -6.60
C ILE A 243 10.06 -6.49 -7.50
N LEU A 244 10.52 -7.43 -8.33
CA LEU A 244 11.51 -7.16 -9.37
C LEU A 244 10.86 -7.42 -10.73
N GLN A 245 10.53 -6.34 -11.44
CA GLN A 245 9.91 -6.41 -12.76
C GLN A 245 10.97 -6.69 -13.82
N ASP A 246 10.82 -7.82 -14.51
CA ASP A 246 11.54 -8.09 -15.75
C ASP A 246 10.90 -7.31 -16.90
N LEU A 247 11.68 -6.43 -17.55
CA LEU A 247 11.24 -5.67 -18.72
C LEU A 247 11.24 -6.50 -20.02
N ALA A 248 11.82 -7.69 -20.06
CA ALA A 248 11.65 -8.56 -21.23
C ALA A 248 10.20 -9.09 -21.33
N ASN A 249 9.53 -9.25 -20.19
CA ASN A 249 8.14 -9.72 -20.08
C ASN A 249 7.39 -8.88 -19.03
N PRO A 250 7.09 -7.60 -19.32
CA PRO A 250 6.54 -6.69 -18.32
C PRO A 250 5.14 -7.12 -17.89
N TRP A 251 4.83 -6.99 -16.59
CA TRP A 251 3.44 -6.98 -16.14
C TRP A 251 2.81 -5.65 -16.51
N THR A 252 1.55 -5.67 -16.91
CA THR A 252 0.80 -4.45 -17.21
C THR A 252 0.54 -3.64 -15.93
N ASN A 253 0.30 -4.33 -14.82
CA ASN A 253 -0.02 -3.74 -13.52
C ASN A 253 0.86 -4.36 -12.44
N VAL A 254 1.51 -3.52 -11.65
CA VAL A 254 2.52 -3.91 -10.66
C VAL A 254 2.04 -3.54 -9.27
N GLY A 255 2.09 -4.50 -8.33
CA GLY A 255 1.78 -4.33 -6.91
C GLY A 255 1.66 -5.66 -6.18
N LEU A 256 1.13 -5.64 -4.95
CA LEU A 256 0.69 -6.86 -4.26
C LEU A 256 -0.37 -7.57 -5.13
N ILE A 257 -1.30 -6.77 -5.65
CA ILE A 257 -2.38 -7.15 -6.56
C ILE A 257 -2.14 -6.52 -7.93
N SER A 258 -2.38 -7.26 -9.01
CA SER A 258 -2.35 -6.71 -10.37
C SER A 258 -3.51 -5.73 -10.56
N VAL A 259 -4.74 -6.25 -10.54
CA VAL A 259 -5.99 -5.47 -10.67
C VAL A 259 -6.91 -5.78 -9.50
N LEU A 260 -7.29 -4.76 -8.74
CA LEU A 260 -8.30 -4.81 -7.69
C LEU A 260 -9.64 -4.33 -8.27
N ASP A 261 -10.67 -5.18 -8.27
CA ASP A 261 -11.93 -4.97 -9.00
C ASP A 261 -13.13 -5.35 -8.11
N GLY A 262 -13.88 -4.35 -7.62
CA GLY A 262 -14.98 -4.55 -6.65
C GLY A 262 -14.54 -4.93 -5.22
N GLY A 263 -13.27 -5.26 -5.02
CA GLY A 263 -12.73 -5.77 -3.76
C GLY A 263 -12.31 -4.67 -2.77
N SER A 264 -11.74 -5.10 -1.64
CA SER A 264 -11.16 -4.15 -0.68
C SER A 264 -9.85 -4.63 -0.09
N VAL A 265 -8.94 -3.71 0.21
CA VAL A 265 -7.71 -4.00 0.97
C VAL A 265 -7.62 -3.04 2.16
N LYS A 266 -7.48 -3.56 3.37
CA LYS A 266 -7.39 -2.69 4.55
C LYS A 266 -6.49 -3.19 5.66
N ASN A 267 -6.11 -2.29 6.57
CA ASN A 267 -5.39 -2.60 7.81
C ASN A 267 -4.06 -3.32 7.56
N ILE A 268 -3.24 -2.83 6.64
CA ILE A 268 -1.93 -3.43 6.33
C ILE A 268 -0.82 -2.40 6.57
N HIS A 269 0.26 -2.85 7.20
CA HIS A 269 1.49 -2.08 7.31
C HIS A 269 2.51 -2.62 6.30
N PHE A 270 2.91 -1.82 5.32
CA PHE A 270 3.98 -2.15 4.38
C PHE A 270 5.30 -1.61 4.91
N ASP A 271 6.23 -2.51 5.22
CA ASP A 271 7.52 -2.19 5.81
C ASP A 271 8.65 -2.68 4.90
N GLY A 272 9.53 -1.76 4.49
CA GLY A 272 10.69 -2.10 3.66
C GLY A 272 10.34 -2.66 2.29
N VAL A 273 9.16 -2.34 1.74
CA VAL A 273 8.76 -2.85 0.42
C VAL A 273 9.62 -2.21 -0.67
N ILE A 274 10.09 -3.04 -1.60
CA ILE A 274 10.91 -2.59 -2.72
C ILE A 274 10.22 -2.99 -4.02
N VAL A 275 9.89 -2.01 -4.86
CA VAL A 275 9.47 -2.20 -6.25
C VAL A 275 10.58 -1.65 -7.14
N SER A 276 11.22 -2.53 -7.91
CA SER A 276 12.33 -2.19 -8.79
C SER A 276 12.19 -2.88 -10.14
N PHE A 277 12.83 -2.31 -11.15
CA PHE A 277 12.76 -2.75 -12.53
C PHE A 277 14.18 -3.03 -13.03
N THR A 278 14.34 -4.04 -13.88
CA THR A 278 15.61 -4.27 -14.57
C THR A 278 15.85 -3.19 -15.62
N ASP A 279 17.10 -2.86 -15.94
CA ASP A 279 17.39 -1.88 -16.99
C ASP A 279 17.07 -2.41 -18.40
N ALA A 280 16.63 -1.49 -19.26
CA ALA A 280 16.38 -1.58 -20.70
C ALA A 280 15.25 -2.51 -21.18
N GLN A 281 14.06 -1.93 -21.39
CA GLN A 281 13.06 -2.44 -22.36
C GLN A 281 13.64 -2.41 -23.79
N THR A 282 13.37 -3.48 -24.54
CA THR A 282 13.28 -3.49 -26.02
C THR A 282 11.91 -3.99 -26.50
N GLY A 283 10.92 -4.12 -25.60
CA GLY A 283 9.57 -4.62 -25.88
C GLY A 283 8.49 -3.52 -25.96
N SER A 284 7.35 -3.87 -26.57
CA SER A 284 6.23 -2.98 -26.90
C SER A 284 5.14 -2.85 -25.83
N ASP A 285 5.15 -3.71 -24.80
CA ASP A 285 4.10 -3.73 -23.79
C ASP A 285 4.40 -2.68 -22.71
N ALA A 286 3.69 -1.55 -22.77
CA ALA A 286 3.81 -0.49 -21.77
C ALA A 286 3.24 -0.95 -20.42
N ILE A 287 3.97 -0.64 -19.34
CA ILE A 287 3.44 -0.76 -17.98
C ILE A 287 2.34 0.29 -17.83
N GLU A 288 1.13 -0.14 -17.48
CA GLU A 288 -0.01 0.74 -17.27
C GLU A 288 0.08 1.40 -15.89
N GLY A 289 0.11 0.59 -14.83
CA GLY A 289 -0.02 1.05 -13.45
C GLY A 289 1.02 0.44 -12.51
N ILE A 290 1.66 1.28 -11.69
CA ILE A 290 2.51 0.85 -10.57
C ILE A 290 1.92 1.37 -9.26
N GLY A 291 1.76 0.49 -8.28
CA GLY A 291 1.49 0.84 -6.89
C GLY A 291 1.81 -0.32 -5.95
N ILE A 292 2.20 -0.06 -4.70
CA ILE A 292 2.54 -1.14 -3.76
C ILE A 292 1.33 -2.06 -3.51
N VAL A 293 0.14 -1.50 -3.38
CA VAL A 293 -1.07 -2.30 -3.12
C VAL A 293 -1.62 -2.87 -4.42
N ALA A 294 -1.84 -2.02 -5.42
CA ALA A 294 -2.38 -2.44 -6.71
C ALA A 294 -1.80 -1.64 -7.87
N GLY A 295 -1.63 -2.26 -9.03
CA GLY A 295 -1.32 -1.51 -10.25
C GLY A 295 -2.54 -0.74 -10.76
N THR A 296 -3.70 -1.42 -10.84
CA THR A 296 -4.98 -0.80 -11.20
C THR A 296 -6.08 -1.17 -10.20
N MET A 297 -7.01 -0.24 -9.99
CA MET A 297 -8.12 -0.35 -9.06
C MET A 297 -9.43 0.15 -9.72
N ILE A 298 -10.51 -0.62 -9.58
CA ILE A 298 -11.83 -0.36 -10.19
C ILE A 298 -12.90 -0.68 -9.16
N ASP A 299 -13.85 0.24 -8.93
CA ASP A 299 -15.01 0.03 -8.04
C ASP A 299 -14.64 -0.52 -6.65
N SER A 300 -13.49 -0.11 -6.10
CA SER A 300 -12.87 -0.76 -4.96
C SER A 300 -12.59 0.21 -3.80
N SER A 301 -12.13 -0.33 -2.68
CA SER A 301 -11.68 0.48 -1.53
C SER A 301 -10.33 0.03 -0.98
N ILE A 302 -9.50 1.01 -0.62
CA ILE A 302 -8.27 0.79 0.14
C ILE A 302 -8.31 1.68 1.38
N ASP A 303 -8.15 1.08 2.56
CA ASP A 303 -8.32 1.79 3.84
C ASP A 303 -7.27 1.42 4.88
N ASN A 304 -6.84 2.39 5.69
CA ASN A 304 -5.93 2.16 6.82
C ASN A 304 -4.64 1.43 6.40
N ILE A 305 -3.87 2.08 5.52
CA ILE A 305 -2.58 1.57 5.03
C ILE A 305 -1.46 2.43 5.60
N GLN A 306 -0.43 1.78 6.15
CA GLN A 306 0.75 2.45 6.68
C GLN A 306 2.00 2.03 5.91
N PHE A 307 2.89 2.99 5.64
CA PHE A 307 4.17 2.74 4.99
C PHE A 307 5.34 3.09 5.91
N PHE A 308 6.33 2.21 5.97
CA PHE A 308 7.61 2.48 6.62
C PHE A 308 8.74 2.11 5.67
N GLN A 309 9.60 3.09 5.34
CA GLN A 309 10.83 2.89 4.55
C GLN A 309 10.61 2.06 3.27
N SER A 310 9.53 2.33 2.54
CA SER A 310 9.24 1.63 1.28
C SER A 310 9.70 2.44 0.07
N TYR A 311 9.99 1.77 -1.05
CA TYR A 311 10.58 2.38 -2.23
C TYR A 311 9.99 1.81 -3.52
N ILE A 312 9.60 2.71 -4.43
CA ILE A 312 9.35 2.42 -5.84
C ILE A 312 10.40 3.20 -6.62
N ASN A 313 11.27 2.51 -7.35
CA ASN A 313 12.31 3.14 -8.15
C ASN A 313 12.31 2.58 -9.57
N TYR A 314 12.21 3.47 -10.56
CA TYR A 314 12.46 3.15 -11.95
C TYR A 314 13.27 4.25 -12.65
N ALA A 315 14.51 3.94 -13.02
CA ALA A 315 15.45 4.89 -13.59
C ALA A 315 15.56 4.86 -15.12
N ALA A 316 14.93 3.89 -15.81
CA ALA A 316 15.15 3.72 -17.25
C ALA A 316 14.48 4.82 -18.07
N THR A 317 15.19 5.32 -19.08
CA THR A 317 14.81 6.50 -19.87
C THR A 317 14.12 6.17 -21.20
N ALA A 318 13.70 4.92 -21.41
CA ALA A 318 13.28 4.42 -22.73
C ALA A 318 11.83 3.91 -22.80
N SER A 319 11.18 3.61 -21.66
CA SER A 319 9.78 3.14 -21.65
C SER A 319 8.97 3.94 -20.64
N PRO A 320 8.04 4.79 -21.09
CA PRO A 320 7.21 5.56 -20.17
C PRO A 320 6.23 4.65 -19.43
N VAL A 321 6.05 4.93 -18.14
CA VAL A 321 4.98 4.30 -17.35
C VAL A 321 3.81 5.28 -17.28
N ASN A 322 2.61 4.82 -17.61
CA ASN A 322 1.46 5.75 -17.73
C ASN A 322 1.03 6.31 -16.37
N PHE A 323 0.88 5.43 -15.38
CA PHE A 323 0.37 5.79 -14.06
C PHE A 323 1.22 5.19 -12.96
N VAL A 324 1.73 6.04 -12.07
CA VAL A 324 2.58 5.65 -10.95
C VAL A 324 2.01 6.26 -9.69
N GLY A 325 1.58 5.42 -8.76
CA GLY A 325 1.28 5.83 -7.41
C GLY A 325 2.14 5.06 -6.42
N GLY A 326 2.33 5.58 -5.22
CA GLY A 326 2.91 4.80 -4.15
C GLY A 326 2.00 3.65 -3.70
N VAL A 327 0.68 3.87 -3.73
CA VAL A 327 -0.32 2.87 -3.30
C VAL A 327 -0.96 2.21 -4.50
N VAL A 328 -1.44 3.02 -5.46
CA VAL A 328 -2.15 2.56 -6.65
C VAL A 328 -1.67 3.27 -7.90
N GLY A 329 -1.41 2.56 -9.00
CA GLY A 329 -1.11 3.22 -10.27
C GLY A 329 -2.28 4.05 -10.77
N LYS A 330 -3.40 3.38 -11.09
CA LYS A 330 -4.63 3.99 -11.59
C LYS A 330 -5.85 3.51 -10.81
N ALA A 331 -6.72 4.43 -10.42
CA ALA A 331 -7.95 4.14 -9.70
C ALA A 331 -9.17 4.74 -10.41
N THR A 332 -10.24 3.96 -10.55
CA THR A 332 -11.51 4.39 -11.16
C THR A 332 -12.66 4.05 -10.22
N ASN A 333 -13.57 5.00 -9.99
CA ASN A 333 -14.75 4.86 -9.12
C ASN A 333 -14.40 4.26 -7.74
N SER A 334 -13.36 4.79 -7.11
CA SER A 334 -12.62 4.09 -6.05
C SER A 334 -12.23 4.99 -4.89
N THR A 335 -12.07 4.40 -3.70
CA THR A 335 -11.74 5.14 -2.47
C THR A 335 -10.40 4.74 -1.87
N LEU A 336 -9.62 5.73 -1.46
CA LEU A 336 -8.30 5.60 -0.85
C LEU A 336 -8.29 6.41 0.45
N THR A 337 -8.42 5.74 1.60
CA THR A 337 -8.64 6.41 2.89
C THR A 337 -7.66 6.00 3.97
N ASN A 338 -7.39 6.94 4.89
CA ASN A 338 -6.58 6.70 6.09
C ASN A 338 -5.18 6.13 5.75
N ILE A 339 -4.47 6.80 4.83
CA ILE A 339 -3.17 6.35 4.36
C ILE A 339 -2.08 7.24 4.94
N SER A 340 -1.04 6.65 5.52
CA SER A 340 0.03 7.42 6.13
C SER A 340 1.40 6.75 6.06
N GLY A 341 2.45 7.54 6.22
CA GLY A 341 3.80 7.03 6.41
C GLY A 341 4.82 7.58 5.43
N SER A 342 5.91 6.82 5.26
CA SER A 342 7.10 7.16 4.49
C SER A 342 7.33 6.18 3.34
N LEU A 343 7.30 6.69 2.11
CA LEU A 343 7.56 5.95 0.89
C LEU A 343 8.19 6.89 -0.16
N VAL A 344 9.14 6.36 -0.90
CA VAL A 344 9.79 7.05 -2.02
C VAL A 344 9.23 6.52 -3.33
N VAL A 345 8.77 7.43 -4.20
CA VAL A 345 8.23 7.14 -5.53
C VAL A 345 9.07 7.88 -6.57
N ASP A 346 10.19 7.28 -6.97
CA ASP A 346 11.13 7.86 -7.93
C ASP A 346 11.07 7.10 -9.26
N VAL A 347 10.15 7.50 -10.14
CA VAL A 347 9.95 6.85 -11.44
C VAL A 347 10.17 7.87 -12.56
N LEU A 348 11.41 7.95 -13.04
CA LEU A 348 11.88 9.02 -13.91
C LEU A 348 11.21 9.02 -15.30
N SER A 349 10.61 7.90 -15.71
CA SER A 349 9.82 7.78 -16.95
C SER A 349 8.31 7.82 -16.71
N GLY A 350 7.86 8.09 -15.50
CA GLY A 350 6.44 8.11 -15.13
C GLY A 350 5.72 9.33 -15.70
N ILE A 351 4.63 9.11 -16.45
CA ILE A 351 3.83 10.19 -17.05
C ILE A 351 2.95 10.85 -15.99
N ASN A 352 2.11 10.09 -15.30
CA ASN A 352 1.29 10.60 -14.20
C ASN A 352 1.78 9.99 -12.89
N VAL A 353 2.45 10.78 -12.07
CA VAL A 353 3.10 10.32 -10.85
C VAL A 353 2.48 11.00 -9.63
N GLY A 354 1.97 10.20 -8.70
CA GLY A 354 1.51 10.66 -7.40
C GLY A 354 2.15 9.89 -6.25
N GLY A 355 2.22 10.49 -5.06
CA GLY A 355 2.62 9.76 -3.86
C GLY A 355 1.62 8.66 -3.50
N ILE A 356 0.31 8.90 -3.64
CA ILE A 356 -0.71 7.87 -3.41
C ILE A 356 -1.14 7.21 -4.71
N VAL A 357 -1.54 8.02 -5.69
CA VAL A 357 -2.13 7.53 -6.94
C VAL A 357 -1.56 8.24 -8.16
N GLY A 358 -1.29 7.51 -9.24
CA GLY A 358 -0.92 8.11 -10.52
C GLY A 358 -2.08 8.88 -11.13
N SER A 359 -3.24 8.24 -11.26
CA SER A 359 -4.49 8.89 -11.69
C SER A 359 -5.70 8.35 -10.95
N LEU A 360 -6.57 9.24 -10.46
CA LEU A 360 -7.87 8.90 -9.91
C LEU A 360 -8.99 9.50 -10.77
N ILE A 361 -9.91 8.64 -11.20
CA ILE A 361 -10.97 8.97 -12.16
C ILE A 361 -12.32 8.64 -11.53
N ASP A 362 -13.22 9.60 -11.56
CA ASP A 362 -14.65 9.39 -11.38
C ASP A 362 -15.30 9.43 -12.77
N THR A 363 -15.91 8.33 -13.20
CA THR A 363 -16.52 8.25 -14.54
C THR A 363 -18.00 8.63 -14.55
N ASP A 364 -18.69 8.54 -13.41
CA ASP A 364 -20.07 8.99 -13.26
C ASP A 364 -20.24 9.64 -11.88
N PRO A 365 -20.48 10.96 -11.80
CA PRO A 365 -20.70 11.64 -10.52
C PRO A 365 -21.95 11.15 -9.75
N ASN A 366 -22.80 10.33 -10.40
CA ASN A 366 -23.96 9.67 -9.80
C ASN A 366 -23.69 8.22 -9.36
N ASP A 367 -22.47 7.70 -9.56
CA ASP A 367 -22.12 6.37 -9.10
C ASP A 367 -22.23 6.27 -7.58
N SER A 368 -22.49 5.04 -7.11
CA SER A 368 -22.63 4.75 -5.68
C SER A 368 -21.35 5.01 -4.88
N ILE A 369 -20.18 4.96 -5.55
CA ILE A 369 -18.87 5.26 -5.00
C ILE A 369 -18.31 6.45 -5.76
N GLN A 370 -18.30 7.62 -5.10
CA GLN A 370 -17.56 8.77 -5.62
C GLN A 370 -16.06 8.56 -5.38
N SER A 371 -15.27 8.79 -6.42
CA SER A 371 -13.82 8.64 -6.33
C SER A 371 -13.22 9.63 -5.33
N LEU A 372 -12.59 9.11 -4.27
CA LEU A 372 -12.16 9.91 -3.12
C LEU A 372 -10.82 9.46 -2.56
N ILE A 373 -9.92 10.42 -2.34
CA ILE A 373 -8.79 10.30 -1.42
C ILE A 373 -9.10 11.10 -0.17
N SER A 374 -8.99 10.47 1.01
CA SER A 374 -9.14 11.23 2.26
C SER A 374 -8.29 10.72 3.42
N ASN A 375 -8.00 11.65 4.35
CA ASN A 375 -7.23 11.37 5.56
C ASN A 375 -5.82 10.83 5.22
N VAL A 376 -5.15 11.48 4.27
CA VAL A 376 -3.79 11.09 3.87
C VAL A 376 -2.75 11.97 4.56
N ARG A 377 -1.70 11.36 5.09
CA ARG A 377 -0.55 12.08 5.65
C ARG A 377 0.76 11.47 5.17
N LEU A 378 1.42 12.14 4.23
CA LEU A 378 2.74 11.76 3.72
C LEU A 378 3.81 12.59 4.41
N PHE A 379 4.74 11.94 5.10
CA PHE A 379 5.78 12.58 5.90
C PHE A 379 7.05 11.72 5.92
N ASP A 380 8.16 12.29 6.40
CA ASP A 380 9.48 11.64 6.50
C ASP A 380 10.05 11.11 5.18
N ASN A 381 11.14 11.70 4.67
CA ASN A 381 11.89 11.25 3.49
C ASN A 381 11.04 10.82 2.27
N TRP A 382 9.84 11.38 2.11
CA TRP A 382 9.01 11.08 0.96
C TRP A 382 9.54 11.84 -0.26
N SER A 383 9.73 11.14 -1.37
CA SER A 383 10.12 11.74 -2.66
C SER A 383 9.14 11.31 -3.73
N VAL A 384 8.71 12.24 -4.60
CA VAL A 384 7.90 11.94 -5.78
C VAL A 384 8.58 12.54 -6.99
N VAL A 385 9.13 11.70 -7.86
CA VAL A 385 9.81 12.15 -9.09
C VAL A 385 9.20 11.47 -10.30
N GLY A 386 8.81 12.29 -11.29
CA GLY A 386 8.20 11.85 -12.54
C GLY A 386 8.62 12.69 -13.75
N TYR A 387 8.11 12.34 -14.93
CA TYR A 387 8.46 12.97 -16.21
C TYR A 387 7.51 14.12 -16.62
N ASN A 388 6.18 13.93 -16.51
CA ASN A 388 5.21 14.85 -17.12
C ASN A 388 4.29 15.55 -16.11
N THR A 389 3.43 14.80 -15.43
CA THR A 389 2.46 15.29 -14.46
C THR A 389 2.79 14.70 -13.10
N VAL A 390 3.17 15.54 -12.14
CA VAL A 390 3.64 15.09 -10.83
C VAL A 390 2.85 15.79 -9.73
N GLY A 391 2.31 15.02 -8.79
CA GLY A 391 1.67 15.54 -7.59
C GLY A 391 2.14 14.82 -6.32
N GLY A 392 2.19 15.53 -5.19
CA GLY A 392 2.58 14.88 -3.93
C GLY A 392 1.62 13.77 -3.50
N ILE A 393 0.32 13.90 -3.79
CA ILE A 393 -0.70 12.88 -3.50
C ILE A 393 -1.20 12.21 -4.78
N ALA A 394 -1.61 12.98 -5.77
CA ALA A 394 -2.16 12.47 -7.02
C ALA A 394 -1.45 13.08 -8.23
N GLY A 395 -1.04 12.26 -9.20
CA GLY A 395 -0.59 12.79 -10.49
C GLY A 395 -1.72 13.53 -11.19
N SER A 396 -2.80 12.81 -11.51
CA SER A 396 -4.00 13.36 -12.13
C SER A 396 -5.29 13.03 -11.37
N LEU A 397 -6.25 13.96 -11.41
CA LEU A 397 -7.55 13.85 -10.76
C LEU A 397 -8.66 14.29 -11.72
N TYR A 398 -9.58 13.39 -12.06
CA TYR A 398 -10.67 13.63 -13.02
C TYR A 398 -12.02 13.33 -12.37
N GLY A 399 -12.89 14.34 -12.21
CA GLY A 399 -14.21 14.16 -11.58
C GLY A 399 -14.17 13.80 -10.08
N ALA A 400 -12.97 13.63 -9.52
CA ALA A 400 -12.74 13.01 -8.23
C ALA A 400 -12.34 14.02 -7.14
N ASN A 401 -12.32 13.56 -5.88
CA ASN A 401 -12.17 14.40 -4.71
C ASN A 401 -10.91 14.05 -3.89
N ILE A 402 -10.23 15.07 -3.38
CA ILE A 402 -9.23 14.95 -2.30
C ILE A 402 -9.69 15.79 -1.13
N ASN A 403 -9.75 15.20 0.05
CA ASN A 403 -10.14 15.90 1.26
C ASN A 403 -9.22 15.54 2.44
N ASN A 404 -8.98 16.50 3.33
CA ASN A 404 -8.31 16.28 4.60
C ASN A 404 -6.96 15.55 4.44
N SER A 405 -6.10 16.07 3.57
CA SER A 405 -4.89 15.36 3.14
C SER A 405 -3.68 16.29 3.09
N SER A 406 -2.53 15.82 3.57
CA SER A 406 -1.30 16.61 3.59
C SER A 406 -0.10 15.83 3.08
N SER A 407 0.81 16.54 2.41
CA SER A 407 2.09 16.01 1.95
C SER A 407 3.24 16.93 2.39
N ASP A 408 4.26 16.32 2.97
CA ASP A 408 5.58 16.90 3.26
C ASP A 408 6.66 16.27 2.35
N SER A 409 6.26 15.88 1.15
CA SER A 409 7.12 15.17 0.21
C SER A 409 8.04 16.13 -0.54
N ASN A 410 9.28 15.73 -0.78
CA ASN A 410 10.11 16.36 -1.81
C ASN A 410 9.55 16.00 -3.18
N ILE A 411 9.11 16.98 -3.95
CA ILE A 411 8.55 16.75 -5.27
C ILE A 411 9.57 17.18 -6.33
N GLY A 412 9.81 16.32 -7.31
CA GLY A 412 10.73 16.58 -8.41
C GLY A 412 10.17 16.21 -9.77
N VAL A 413 10.72 16.83 -10.82
CA VAL A 413 10.50 16.41 -12.21
C VAL A 413 11.84 16.08 -12.85
N ALA A 414 11.90 14.94 -13.53
CA ALA A 414 13.08 14.47 -14.23
C ALA A 414 12.79 14.34 -15.72
N ASN A 415 13.41 15.19 -16.55
CA ASN A 415 13.32 15.10 -18.01
C ASN A 415 14.42 14.18 -18.55
N THR A 416 14.32 12.88 -18.28
CA THR A 416 15.35 11.90 -18.68
C THR A 416 15.02 11.16 -19.98
N LEU A 417 13.80 11.28 -20.52
CA LEU A 417 13.41 10.64 -21.78
C LEU A 417 14.10 11.31 -22.98
N ASN A 418 15.19 10.72 -23.46
CA ASN A 418 15.94 11.18 -24.61
C ASN A 418 15.04 11.30 -25.85
N GLY A 419 14.85 12.52 -26.35
CA GLY A 419 14.09 12.79 -27.59
C GLY A 419 12.60 13.10 -27.40
N ALA A 420 12.09 13.08 -26.16
CA ALA A 420 10.72 13.51 -25.88
C ALA A 420 10.66 15.05 -25.76
N SER A 421 10.68 15.73 -26.90
CA SER A 421 10.27 17.13 -27.00
C SER A 421 8.76 17.21 -26.75
N GLY A 422 8.30 17.28 -25.50
CA GLY A 422 6.85 17.36 -25.26
C GLY A 422 6.30 17.19 -23.84
N GLY A 423 7.12 16.91 -22.81
CA GLY A 423 6.62 16.92 -21.43
C GLY A 423 6.01 18.28 -21.08
N ASN A 424 4.77 18.30 -20.60
CA ASN A 424 4.11 19.52 -20.16
C ASN A 424 4.67 20.00 -18.82
N GLY A 425 5.36 19.15 -18.05
CA GLY A 425 5.96 19.49 -16.75
C GLY A 425 4.96 20.21 -15.85
N ILE A 426 3.87 19.52 -15.52
CA ILE A 426 2.79 20.01 -14.67
C ILE A 426 3.03 19.49 -13.27
N VAL A 427 3.24 20.38 -12.30
CA VAL A 427 3.67 20.01 -10.96
C VAL A 427 2.81 20.68 -9.90
N GLY A 428 2.30 19.89 -8.96
CA GLY A 428 1.59 20.40 -7.80
C GLY A 428 1.99 19.74 -6.49
N GLY A 429 1.98 20.48 -5.39
CA GLY A 429 2.23 19.91 -4.06
C GLY A 429 1.30 18.76 -3.67
N ILE A 430 0.04 18.82 -4.11
CA ILE A 430 -0.98 17.80 -3.86
C ILE A 430 -1.39 17.11 -5.14
N VAL A 431 -1.75 17.88 -6.18
CA VAL A 431 -2.22 17.36 -7.47
C VAL A 431 -1.44 17.96 -8.62
N GLY A 432 -0.91 17.15 -9.52
CA GLY A 432 -0.34 17.66 -10.76
C GLY A 432 -1.42 18.30 -11.64
N TYR A 433 -2.36 17.47 -12.13
CA TYR A 433 -3.45 17.90 -13.01
C TYR A 433 -4.83 17.60 -12.40
N ALA A 434 -5.68 18.61 -12.26
CA ALA A 434 -7.04 18.50 -11.75
C ALA A 434 -8.06 18.96 -12.80
N GLN A 435 -9.03 18.11 -13.12
CA GLN A 435 -10.15 18.43 -14.01
C GLN A 435 -11.48 17.99 -13.40
N ASP A 436 -12.46 18.89 -13.41
CA ASP A 436 -13.80 18.65 -12.84
C ASP A 436 -13.72 18.12 -11.39
N ALA A 437 -12.69 18.52 -10.65
CA ALA A 437 -12.28 17.90 -9.39
C ALA A 437 -12.43 18.85 -8.19
N ARG A 438 -12.38 18.30 -6.97
CA ARG A 438 -12.38 19.08 -5.73
C ARG A 438 -11.20 18.70 -4.85
N VAL A 439 -10.40 19.70 -4.49
CA VAL A 439 -9.33 19.60 -3.48
C VAL A 439 -9.72 20.47 -2.29
N ALA A 440 -9.93 19.84 -1.14
CA ALA A 440 -10.37 20.53 0.07
C ALA A 440 -9.52 20.13 1.28
N ARG A 441 -9.40 21.02 2.27
CA ARG A 441 -8.74 20.72 3.55
C ARG A 441 -7.37 20.08 3.34
N SER A 442 -6.57 20.64 2.43
CA SER A 442 -5.32 20.03 1.99
C SER A 442 -4.13 20.95 2.20
N ALA A 443 -2.97 20.36 2.48
CA ALA A 443 -1.76 21.10 2.83
C ALA A 443 -0.51 20.51 2.21
N PHE A 444 0.31 21.36 1.60
CA PHE A 444 1.66 21.00 1.17
C PHE A 444 2.67 21.91 1.86
N ILE A 445 3.71 21.32 2.47
CA ILE A 445 4.62 22.07 3.34
C ILE A 445 6.10 22.00 2.98
N ASN A 446 6.45 21.33 1.87
CA ASN A 446 7.84 21.05 1.50
C ASN A 446 8.23 21.66 0.14
N THR A 447 9.37 21.20 -0.38
CA THR A 447 10.03 21.70 -1.57
C THR A 447 9.51 21.05 -2.83
N ILE A 448 9.20 21.89 -3.81
CA ILE A 448 9.00 21.48 -5.21
C ILE A 448 10.26 21.90 -5.97
N SER A 449 11.06 20.92 -6.38
CA SER A 449 12.25 21.11 -7.21
C SER A 449 11.89 20.88 -8.67
N SER A 450 11.60 21.96 -9.38
CA SER A 450 11.29 21.97 -10.82
C SER A 450 12.48 22.40 -11.69
N ASP A 451 13.72 22.21 -11.21
CA ASP A 451 15.01 22.58 -11.83
C ASP A 451 15.31 21.94 -13.22
N VAL A 452 14.31 21.37 -13.87
CA VAL A 452 14.42 20.85 -15.22
C VAL A 452 13.53 21.66 -16.15
N PHE A 453 14.19 22.63 -16.78
CA PHE A 453 13.81 23.43 -17.95
C PHE A 453 12.64 22.81 -18.74
N THR A 454 11.57 23.59 -18.95
CA THR A 454 10.30 23.32 -19.69
C THR A 454 9.02 23.05 -18.89
N SER A 455 9.01 23.15 -17.54
CA SER A 455 7.74 22.99 -16.79
C SER A 455 6.73 24.08 -17.15
N LYS A 456 5.57 23.69 -17.72
CA LYS A 456 4.56 24.65 -18.21
C LYS A 456 3.71 25.22 -17.08
N SER A 457 3.54 24.50 -15.98
CA SER A 457 2.62 24.88 -14.91
C SER A 457 3.02 24.28 -13.56
N VAL A 458 3.43 25.14 -12.62
CA VAL A 458 3.86 24.73 -11.27
C VAL A 458 3.05 25.47 -10.23
N GLY A 459 2.36 24.73 -9.37
CA GLY A 459 1.58 25.28 -8.27
C GLY A 459 1.98 24.70 -6.92
N GLY A 460 1.94 25.51 -5.86
CA GLY A 460 2.21 25.00 -4.51
C GLY A 460 1.26 23.88 -4.08
N LEU A 461 0.01 23.85 -4.57
CA LEU A 461 -0.95 22.77 -4.32
C LEU A 461 -1.39 22.04 -5.59
N ILE A 462 -1.78 22.79 -6.62
CA ILE A 462 -2.27 22.22 -7.88
C ILE A 462 -1.42 22.78 -9.04
N GLY A 463 -0.83 21.91 -9.86
CA GLY A 463 -0.13 22.38 -11.07
C GLY A 463 -1.11 23.05 -12.04
N HIS A 464 -2.02 22.26 -12.59
CA HIS A 464 -3.04 22.74 -13.53
C HIS A 464 -4.45 22.36 -13.07
N SER A 465 -5.35 23.34 -13.05
CA SER A 465 -6.73 23.22 -12.58
C SER A 465 -7.71 23.63 -13.68
N LEU A 466 -8.61 22.72 -14.07
CA LEU A 466 -9.66 22.96 -15.06
C LEU A 466 -11.03 22.64 -14.46
N ARG A 467 -11.96 23.59 -14.45
CA ARG A 467 -13.33 23.41 -13.91
C ARG A 467 -13.34 22.78 -12.51
N SER A 468 -12.35 23.13 -11.68
CA SER A 468 -12.10 22.46 -10.40
C SER A 468 -12.22 23.45 -9.23
N THR A 469 -12.32 22.91 -8.02
CA THR A 469 -12.42 23.71 -6.79
C THR A 469 -11.26 23.43 -5.86
N LEU A 470 -10.60 24.49 -5.38
CA LEU A 470 -9.64 24.46 -4.27
C LEU A 470 -10.26 25.18 -3.07
N SER A 471 -10.33 24.52 -1.91
CA SER A 471 -10.93 25.13 -0.72
C SER A 471 -10.24 24.76 0.59
N ASP A 472 -10.21 25.67 1.55
CA ASP A 472 -9.74 25.39 2.92
C ASP A 472 -8.33 24.77 2.92
N SER A 473 -7.39 25.33 2.15
CA SER A 473 -6.11 24.67 1.85
C SER A 473 -4.93 25.63 1.89
N TYR A 474 -3.73 25.14 2.14
CA TYR A 474 -2.56 26.02 2.22
C TYR A 474 -1.25 25.42 1.72
N PHE A 475 -0.41 26.29 1.17
CA PHE A 475 0.96 25.99 0.80
C PHE A 475 1.92 26.85 1.64
N THR A 476 2.87 26.21 2.32
CA THR A 476 3.94 26.91 3.04
C THR A 476 5.25 26.22 2.73
N ASN A 477 6.26 26.95 2.26
CA ASN A 477 7.60 26.41 2.07
C ASN A 477 8.64 27.46 2.50
N THR A 478 9.81 26.97 2.90
CA THR A 478 10.99 27.80 3.21
C THR A 478 11.78 28.19 1.96
N GLN A 479 11.63 27.46 0.85
CA GLN A 479 12.28 27.75 -0.43
C GLN A 479 11.32 28.41 -1.42
N SER A 480 11.85 29.30 -2.26
CA SER A 480 11.06 29.92 -3.34
C SER A 480 10.60 28.88 -4.35
N LEU A 481 9.35 28.99 -4.79
CA LEU A 481 8.82 28.21 -5.90
C LEU A 481 9.23 28.85 -7.23
N SER A 482 9.79 28.07 -8.16
CA SER A 482 10.21 28.61 -9.46
C SER A 482 9.98 27.71 -10.66
N ALA A 483 9.54 28.29 -11.79
CA ALA A 483 9.43 27.60 -13.08
C ALA A 483 9.46 28.59 -14.26
N ASP A 484 9.54 28.05 -15.48
CA ASP A 484 9.70 28.85 -16.69
C ASP A 484 8.40 29.55 -17.15
N ASN A 485 7.25 28.87 -17.02
CA ASN A 485 5.99 29.37 -17.60
C ASN A 485 4.98 29.88 -16.55
N ALA A 486 3.97 29.07 -16.21
CA ALA A 486 2.95 29.45 -15.22
C ALA A 486 3.35 29.00 -13.80
N VAL A 487 3.56 29.93 -12.88
CA VAL A 487 3.96 29.63 -11.48
C VAL A 487 3.05 30.31 -10.48
N GLY A 488 2.38 29.54 -9.63
CA GLY A 488 1.48 30.08 -8.61
C GLY A 488 1.73 29.50 -7.23
N GLY A 489 1.63 30.35 -6.20
CA GLY A 489 1.77 29.88 -4.81
C GLY A 489 0.72 28.82 -4.41
N LEU A 490 -0.49 28.89 -4.96
CA LEU A 490 -1.54 27.88 -4.77
C LEU A 490 -1.72 27.03 -6.03
N ILE A 491 -1.95 27.68 -7.18
CA ILE A 491 -2.23 26.99 -8.46
C ILE A 491 -1.36 27.56 -9.57
N GLY A 492 -0.66 26.71 -10.34
CA GLY A 492 0.11 27.16 -11.50
C GLY A 492 -0.78 27.78 -12.57
N THR A 493 -1.75 27.01 -13.07
CA THR A 493 -2.75 27.47 -14.04
C THR A 493 -4.16 27.10 -13.61
N ALA A 494 -5.09 28.06 -13.61
CA ALA A 494 -6.49 27.85 -13.25
C ALA A 494 -7.43 28.28 -14.39
N MET A 495 -8.30 27.40 -14.86
CA MET A 495 -9.25 27.65 -15.94
C MET A 495 -10.66 27.25 -15.54
N ASN A 496 -11.60 28.20 -15.53
CA ASN A 496 -12.99 27.97 -15.10
C ASN A 496 -13.10 27.38 -13.68
N SER A 497 -12.13 27.68 -12.81
CA SER A 497 -12.01 27.08 -11.48
C SER A 497 -12.53 28.03 -10.38
N SER A 498 -12.62 27.51 -9.15
CA SER A 498 -12.91 28.32 -7.97
C SER A 498 -11.88 28.07 -6.86
N ILE A 499 -11.45 29.14 -6.20
CA ILE A 499 -10.48 29.09 -5.11
C ILE A 499 -11.09 29.83 -3.91
N SER A 500 -11.16 29.15 -2.77
CA SER A 500 -11.71 29.76 -1.56
C SER A 500 -10.99 29.38 -0.28
N ARG A 501 -10.89 30.31 0.68
CA ARG A 501 -10.28 30.06 2.01
C ARG A 501 -8.94 29.32 1.89
N ALA A 502 -8.04 29.87 1.08
CA ALA A 502 -6.75 29.25 0.82
C ALA A 502 -5.62 30.26 0.94
N TYR A 503 -4.41 29.82 1.30
CA TYR A 503 -3.27 30.71 1.41
C TYR A 503 -1.92 30.12 0.98
N SER A 504 -1.05 30.97 0.45
CA SER A 504 0.36 30.67 0.20
C SER A 504 1.26 31.56 1.06
N SER A 505 2.28 31.00 1.72
CA SER A 505 3.26 31.80 2.48
C SER A 505 4.64 31.91 1.83
N THR A 506 4.80 31.34 0.63
CA THR A 506 6.09 31.13 -0.05
C THR A 506 6.35 32.21 -1.10
N SER A 507 7.62 32.54 -1.36
CA SER A 507 7.97 33.33 -2.56
C SER A 507 7.78 32.54 -3.84
N VAL A 508 7.40 33.28 -4.88
CA VAL A 508 7.20 32.74 -6.23
C VAL A 508 8.06 33.54 -7.20
N ASN A 509 8.86 32.82 -7.99
CA ASN A 509 9.75 33.38 -9.01
C ASN A 509 9.45 32.70 -10.36
N GLY A 510 8.98 33.43 -11.37
CA GLY A 510 8.72 32.87 -12.70
C GLY A 510 9.23 33.77 -13.83
N SER A 511 9.37 33.23 -15.04
CA SER A 511 9.84 34.02 -16.20
C SER A 511 8.75 34.58 -17.12
N THR A 512 7.53 34.00 -17.16
CA THR A 512 6.42 34.51 -17.99
C THR A 512 5.18 34.89 -17.19
N ASP A 513 4.47 33.91 -16.62
CA ASP A 513 3.15 34.06 -15.97
C ASP A 513 3.27 33.62 -14.51
N TYR A 514 3.46 34.55 -13.58
CA TYR A 514 3.63 34.17 -12.17
C TYR A 514 2.82 35.05 -11.23
N GLY A 515 2.32 34.44 -10.15
CA GLY A 515 1.52 35.11 -9.13
C GLY A 515 1.64 34.45 -7.77
N MET A 516 1.56 35.26 -6.72
CA MET A 516 1.72 34.78 -5.34
C MET A 516 0.61 33.80 -4.93
N SER A 517 -0.55 33.87 -5.59
CA SER A 517 -1.64 32.89 -5.45
C SER A 517 -1.78 32.01 -6.70
N VAL A 518 -2.04 32.59 -7.87
CA VAL A 518 -2.21 31.85 -9.13
C VAL A 518 -1.27 32.41 -10.20
N GLY A 519 -0.61 31.53 -10.96
CA GLY A 519 0.30 31.95 -12.03
C GLY A 519 -0.45 32.48 -13.25
N LEU A 520 -1.28 31.64 -13.86
CA LEU A 520 -2.16 31.99 -14.98
C LEU A 520 -3.61 31.65 -14.63
N SER A 521 -4.53 32.60 -14.82
CA SER A 521 -5.96 32.34 -14.57
C SER A 521 -6.84 32.79 -15.73
N ASP A 522 -7.79 31.93 -16.11
CA ASP A 522 -8.88 32.22 -17.03
C ASP A 522 -10.22 31.85 -16.36
N SER A 523 -11.17 32.80 -16.36
CA SER A 523 -12.54 32.58 -15.88
C SER A 523 -12.62 31.94 -14.48
N THR A 524 -11.64 32.25 -13.61
CA THR A 524 -11.49 31.68 -12.27
C THR A 524 -12.05 32.63 -11.22
N THR A 525 -12.73 32.08 -10.21
CA THR A 525 -13.32 32.84 -9.11
C THR A 525 -12.49 32.70 -7.83
N TYR A 526 -12.42 33.77 -7.05
CA TYR A 526 -11.66 33.84 -5.81
C TYR A 526 -12.57 34.26 -4.66
N SER A 527 -12.35 33.71 -3.47
CA SER A 527 -13.03 34.12 -2.23
C SER A 527 -12.15 33.87 -1.01
N GLN A 528 -11.76 34.93 -0.27
CA GLN A 528 -10.93 34.78 0.95
C GLN A 528 -9.61 34.03 0.68
N VAL A 529 -8.89 34.45 -0.36
CA VAL A 529 -7.57 33.91 -0.74
C VAL A 529 -6.48 34.83 -0.21
N TYR A 530 -5.42 34.28 0.36
CA TYR A 530 -4.38 35.06 1.03
C TYR A 530 -2.98 34.72 0.53
N PHE A 531 -2.07 35.69 0.51
CA PHE A 531 -0.66 35.44 0.21
C PHE A 531 0.28 36.26 1.10
N ASN A 532 1.45 35.71 1.37
CA ASN A 532 2.50 36.42 2.09
C ASN A 532 3.18 37.45 1.18
N SER A 533 3.12 38.71 1.61
CA SER A 533 3.66 39.89 0.92
C SER A 533 4.79 40.54 1.70
N ASP A 534 5.41 39.82 2.64
CA ASP A 534 6.57 40.31 3.36
C ASP A 534 7.77 40.52 2.42
N PRO A 535 8.38 41.72 2.38
CA PRO A 535 9.59 42.01 1.62
C PRO A 535 10.73 41.01 1.84
N SER A 536 10.83 40.39 3.03
CA SER A 536 11.89 39.41 3.35
C SER A 536 11.76 38.09 2.58
N VAL A 537 10.60 37.83 1.99
CA VAL A 537 10.31 36.59 1.25
C VAL A 537 10.65 36.75 -0.23
N TYR A 538 10.63 37.97 -0.78
CA TYR A 538 10.89 38.25 -2.19
C TYR A 538 12.39 38.20 -2.55
N ILE A 539 12.73 37.48 -3.63
CA ILE A 539 14.08 37.44 -4.20
C ILE A 539 13.96 37.90 -5.67
N GLY A 540 13.95 39.20 -5.90
CA GLY A 540 13.92 39.77 -7.25
C GLY A 540 13.88 41.29 -7.24
N ASP A 541 14.73 41.90 -8.05
CA ASP A 541 14.76 43.34 -8.28
C ASP A 541 13.60 43.72 -9.23
N GLU A 542 12.84 44.76 -8.85
CA GLU A 542 11.82 45.46 -9.65
C GLU A 542 10.46 44.75 -9.89
N GLU A 543 9.41 45.43 -9.38
CA GLU A 543 7.97 45.22 -9.61
C GLU A 543 7.36 43.88 -9.18
N LEU A 544 6.64 43.95 -8.05
CA LEU A 544 5.48 43.13 -7.69
C LEU A 544 4.85 42.47 -8.94
N GLY A 545 4.95 41.15 -9.05
CA GLY A 545 4.25 40.29 -9.99
C GLY A 545 3.97 40.91 -11.36
N ARG A 546 4.82 40.62 -12.34
CA ARG A 546 4.57 41.00 -13.73
C ARG A 546 3.16 40.53 -14.12
N LYS A 547 2.29 41.51 -14.30
CA LYS A 547 0.86 41.40 -14.60
C LYS A 547 0.63 40.57 -15.85
N VAL A 548 -0.16 39.50 -15.73
CA VAL A 548 -0.89 38.92 -16.86
C VAL A 548 -2.35 38.65 -16.43
N ASP A 549 -3.23 39.57 -16.84
CA ASP A 549 -4.68 39.45 -17.09
C ASP A 549 -5.59 38.53 -16.24
N GLY A 550 -5.30 38.32 -14.96
CA GLY A 550 -6.25 37.62 -14.08
C GLY A 550 -6.12 37.88 -12.57
N ASP A 551 -4.92 38.24 -12.10
CA ASP A 551 -4.67 38.63 -10.72
C ASP A 551 -4.26 40.11 -10.69
N GLN A 552 -5.26 41.00 -10.63
CA GLN A 552 -4.98 42.42 -10.34
C GLN A 552 -4.45 42.48 -8.90
N LEU A 553 -3.11 42.56 -8.76
CA LEU A 553 -2.36 42.89 -7.54
C LEU A 553 -2.83 44.18 -6.84
N THR A 554 -3.83 44.87 -7.39
CA THR A 554 -4.55 45.97 -6.79
C THR A 554 -6.05 45.79 -7.03
N ASN A 555 -6.77 45.28 -6.03
CA ASN A 555 -8.25 45.29 -5.90
C ASN A 555 -9.08 44.16 -6.54
N SER A 556 -8.59 42.92 -6.64
CA SER A 556 -9.56 41.81 -6.60
C SER A 556 -10.15 41.77 -5.18
N PRO A 557 -11.48 41.95 -4.98
CA PRO A 557 -12.07 42.07 -3.64
C PRO A 557 -11.94 40.81 -2.76
N ASN A 558 -11.28 39.77 -3.27
CA ASN A 558 -11.28 38.42 -2.71
C ASN A 558 -9.88 37.80 -2.58
N ILE A 559 -8.81 38.53 -2.94
CA ILE A 559 -7.41 38.10 -2.77
C ILE A 559 -6.69 39.16 -1.91
N PHE A 560 -6.02 38.73 -0.85
CA PHE A 560 -5.50 39.60 0.20
C PHE A 560 -4.01 39.32 0.48
N GLY A 561 -3.17 40.34 0.39
CA GLY A 561 -1.77 40.25 0.83
C GLY A 561 -1.62 40.63 2.31
N GLY A 562 -0.72 39.95 3.01
CA GLY A 562 -0.29 40.34 4.36
C GLY A 562 1.21 40.06 4.58
N ASP A 563 1.87 40.85 5.43
CA ASP A 563 3.24 40.54 5.89
C ASP A 563 3.25 39.29 6.81
N ASN A 564 4.42 38.87 7.29
CA ASN A 564 4.52 37.71 8.18
C ASN A 564 3.65 37.84 9.44
N SER A 565 3.59 39.03 10.05
CA SER A 565 2.80 39.28 11.26
C SER A 565 1.30 39.18 10.98
N GLN A 566 0.85 39.75 9.86
CA GLN A 566 -0.54 39.68 9.42
C GLN A 566 -0.93 38.24 9.07
N MET A 567 -0.11 37.53 8.31
CA MET A 567 -0.34 36.13 7.91
C MET A 567 -0.24 35.14 9.08
N GLN A 568 0.41 35.49 10.18
CA GLN A 568 0.42 34.72 11.43
C GLN A 568 -0.77 35.05 12.35
N SER A 569 -1.51 36.12 12.07
CA SER A 569 -2.66 36.54 12.86
C SER A 569 -3.96 35.95 12.30
N SER A 570 -4.67 35.15 13.11
CA SER A 570 -5.98 34.61 12.74
C SER A 570 -7.02 35.69 12.40
N SER A 571 -6.86 36.90 12.94
CA SER A 571 -7.74 38.04 12.63
C SER A 571 -7.62 38.53 11.19
N HIS A 572 -6.54 38.21 10.48
CA HIS A 572 -6.36 38.57 9.07
C HIS A 572 -7.24 37.71 8.14
N PHE A 573 -7.52 36.47 8.56
CA PHE A 573 -8.30 35.49 7.82
C PHE A 573 -9.81 35.62 8.12
N VAL A 574 -10.38 36.74 7.68
CA VAL A 574 -11.78 37.11 7.96
C VAL A 574 -12.74 36.06 7.38
N GLY A 575 -13.58 35.49 8.26
CA GLY A 575 -14.60 34.50 7.90
C GLY A 575 -14.11 33.06 7.84
N TRP A 576 -12.87 32.78 8.26
CA TRP A 576 -12.36 31.41 8.43
C TRP A 576 -12.82 30.83 9.76
N ASP A 577 -13.08 29.52 9.77
CA ASP A 577 -13.49 28.79 10.98
C ASP A 577 -12.26 28.28 11.76
N PHE A 578 -11.78 29.09 12.71
CA PHE A 578 -10.73 28.70 13.66
C PHE A 578 -11.21 27.81 14.82
N THR A 579 -12.51 27.48 14.84
CA THR A 579 -13.09 26.54 15.82
C THR A 579 -12.94 25.11 15.31
N ASN A 580 -13.33 24.84 14.06
CA ASN A 580 -13.44 23.46 13.56
C ASN A 580 -12.50 23.11 12.38
N VAL A 581 -11.99 24.09 11.64
CA VAL A 581 -11.18 23.83 10.43
C VAL A 581 -9.73 24.20 10.64
N TRP A 582 -9.48 25.43 11.12
CA TRP A 582 -8.15 25.99 11.25
C TRP A 582 -7.72 26.07 12.72
N GLN A 583 -6.41 26.01 12.95
CA GLN A 583 -5.76 26.30 14.22
C GLN A 583 -4.68 27.35 14.02
N SER A 584 -4.52 28.24 15.00
CA SER A 584 -3.50 29.29 15.01
C SER A 584 -2.71 29.25 16.31
N SER A 585 -1.38 29.31 16.20
CA SER A 585 -0.47 29.38 17.34
C SER A 585 0.40 30.63 17.21
N PRO A 586 0.74 31.34 18.30
CA PRO A 586 1.58 32.54 18.23
C PRO A 586 2.88 32.28 17.47
N GLY A 587 3.19 33.16 16.51
CA GLY A 587 4.40 33.08 15.69
C GLY A 587 4.39 32.01 14.59
N ASN A 588 3.27 31.32 14.37
CA ASN A 588 3.13 30.31 13.31
C ASN A 588 1.99 30.69 12.36
N PHE A 589 2.13 30.34 11.09
CA PHE A 589 1.02 30.45 10.13
C PHE A 589 -0.13 29.51 10.52
N PRO A 590 -1.40 29.88 10.26
CA PRO A 590 -2.54 29.01 10.51
C PRO A 590 -2.41 27.65 9.82
N THR A 591 -2.65 26.56 10.55
CA THR A 591 -2.64 25.21 9.96
C THR A 591 -4.01 24.58 10.04
N LEU A 592 -4.24 23.52 9.27
CA LEU A 592 -5.46 22.74 9.40
C LEU A 592 -5.43 21.98 10.71
N ARG A 593 -6.58 21.88 11.38
CA ARG A 593 -6.73 20.97 12.53
C ARG A 593 -6.59 19.54 12.03
N ALA A 594 -5.84 18.74 12.78
CA ALA A 594 -5.84 17.30 12.56
C ALA A 594 -7.27 16.76 12.72
N PRO A 595 -7.68 15.78 11.89
CA PRO A 595 -8.96 15.08 12.07
C PRO A 595 -9.12 14.44 13.45
#